data_AF-X0WW87-F1
#
_entry.id   AF-X0WW87-F1
#
_cell.length_a   1.000
_cell.length_b   1.000
_cell.length_c   1.000
_cell.angle_alpha   90.00
_cell.angle_beta   90.00
_cell.angle_gamma   90.00
#
_symmetry.space_group_name_H-M   'P 1'
#
loop_
_entity.id
_entity.type
_entity.pdbx_description
1 polymer ?
#
loop_
_entity_poly.entity_id
_entity_poly.type
_entity_poly.pdbx_seq_one_letter_code
_entity_poly.pdbx_strand_id
1 'polypeptide(L)'
;QLLFNVTGKFVYKYSEKPVTGEEYRVWLYDKDPVTDDKMGEGTLDEEGRFDITCDLSDASSMDLPWEKKPDFYVILLKSGHETFRSIVFKDTITYVESPISARKKGIIVHLSTFEIE
;
A
#
# COMPACT_ATOMS: atom_id res chain seq x y z
N GLN A 1 -4.58 7.70 -16.88
CA GLN A 1 -4.48 7.77 -15.41
C GLN A 1 -5.55 6.92 -14.77
N LEU A 2 -5.18 5.96 -13.93
CA LEU A 2 -6.10 5.26 -13.05
C LEU A 2 -5.53 5.39 -11.64
N LEU A 3 -6.10 6.29 -10.85
CA LEU A 3 -5.70 6.47 -9.47
C LEU A 3 -6.43 5.46 -8.58
N PHE A 4 -5.72 4.94 -7.60
CA PHE A 4 -6.25 4.07 -6.56
C PHE A 4 -5.60 4.39 -5.21
N ASN A 5 -6.27 4.05 -4.13
CA ASN A 5 -5.80 4.31 -2.78
C ASN A 5 -5.47 2.98 -2.11
N VAL A 6 -4.29 2.89 -1.49
CA VAL A 6 -3.91 1.77 -0.64
C VAL A 6 -3.96 2.21 0.81
N THR A 7 -4.69 1.44 1.61
CA THR A 7 -4.96 1.76 3.01
C THR A 7 -4.59 0.60 3.92
N GLY A 8 -4.27 0.93 5.17
CA GLY A 8 -4.02 -0.04 6.23
C GLY A 8 -3.83 0.69 7.56
N LYS A 9 -3.53 -0.07 8.60
CA LYS A 9 -3.38 0.46 9.97
C LYS A 9 -2.20 -0.20 10.68
N PHE A 10 -1.50 0.55 11.52
CA PHE A 10 -0.47 0.04 12.41
C PHE A 10 -0.88 0.18 13.88
N VAL A 11 -0.66 -0.88 14.67
CA VAL A 11 -0.87 -0.89 16.12
C VAL A 11 0.32 -1.53 16.82
N TYR A 12 0.57 -1.15 18.07
CA TYR A 12 1.53 -1.86 18.93
C TYR A 12 0.92 -3.17 19.44
N LYS A 13 1.56 -4.29 19.14
CA LYS A 13 1.09 -5.66 19.38
C LYS A 13 0.51 -5.91 20.77
N TYR A 14 1.18 -5.41 21.81
CA TYR A 14 0.79 -5.69 23.21
C TYR A 14 -0.25 -4.72 23.78
N SER A 15 -0.37 -3.52 23.22
CA SER A 15 -1.27 -2.50 23.75
C SER A 15 -2.47 -2.22 22.85
N GLU A 16 -2.42 -2.71 21.61
CA GLU A 16 -3.35 -2.43 20.50
C GLU A 16 -3.52 -0.92 20.21
N LYS A 17 -2.68 -0.09 20.83
CA LYS A 17 -2.69 1.36 20.60
C LYS A 17 -2.22 1.66 19.19
N PRO A 18 -2.85 2.63 18.52
CA PRO A 18 -2.35 3.15 17.25
C PRO A 18 -0.88 3.53 17.30
N VAL A 19 -0.16 3.20 16.23
CA VAL A 19 1.16 3.77 15.98
C VAL A 19 0.96 5.16 15.40
N THR A 20 1.47 6.18 16.08
CA THR A 20 1.32 7.59 15.69
C THR A 20 2.65 8.33 15.89
N GLY A 21 2.79 9.50 15.26
CA GLY A 21 3.98 10.35 15.39
C GLY A 21 4.57 10.75 14.04
N GLU A 22 5.13 11.96 13.98
CA GLU A 22 5.72 12.52 12.75
C GLU A 22 6.99 11.78 12.31
N GLU A 23 7.63 11.05 13.22
CA GLU A 23 8.80 10.23 12.93
C GLU A 23 8.46 9.00 12.07
N TYR A 24 7.18 8.64 11.96
CA TYR A 24 6.74 7.49 11.19
C TYR A 24 6.44 7.86 9.73
N ARG A 25 6.89 6.99 8.83
CA ARG A 25 6.55 7.04 7.40
C ARG A 25 6.22 5.64 6.92
N VAL A 26 5.21 5.52 6.06
CA VAL A 26 4.84 4.27 5.39
C VAL A 26 5.28 4.38 3.96
N TRP A 27 6.06 3.40 3.48
CA TRP A 27 6.36 3.24 2.06
C TRP A 27 5.57 2.06 1.52
N LEU A 28 4.93 2.26 0.37
CA LEU A 28 4.27 1.21 -0.39
C LEU A 28 5.18 0.80 -1.55
N TYR A 29 5.32 -0.51 -1.73
CA TYR A 29 6.06 -1.10 -2.82
C TYR A 29 5.18 -2.07 -3.59
N ASP A 30 5.44 -2.17 -4.89
CA ASP A 30 5.07 -3.30 -5.72
C ASP A 30 6.24 -4.30 -5.73
N LYS A 31 5.94 -5.59 -5.65
CA LYS A 31 6.95 -6.64 -5.67
C LYS A 31 7.12 -7.16 -7.08
N ASP A 32 8.34 -7.00 -7.59
CA ASP A 32 8.72 -7.50 -8.89
C ASP A 32 9.85 -8.54 -8.82
N PRO A 33 10.06 -9.31 -9.89
CA PRO A 33 11.17 -10.26 -9.98
C PRO A 33 12.56 -9.60 -10.10
N VAL A 34 12.64 -8.39 -10.67
CA VAL A 34 13.91 -7.71 -10.95
C VAL A 34 14.19 -6.64 -9.90
N THR A 35 13.31 -5.65 -9.76
CA THR A 35 13.46 -4.54 -8.82
C THR A 35 12.10 -4.18 -8.25
N ASP A 36 11.93 -4.24 -6.92
CA ASP A 36 10.70 -3.81 -6.28
C ASP A 36 10.48 -2.29 -6.48
N ASP A 37 9.34 -1.90 -7.03
CA ASP A 37 9.01 -0.51 -7.36
C ASP A 37 8.38 0.22 -6.18
N LYS A 38 8.91 1.41 -5.83
CA LYS A 38 8.30 2.26 -4.80
C LYS A 38 7.10 3.01 -5.39
N MET A 39 5.92 2.54 -5.05
CA MET A 39 4.63 3.04 -5.51
C MET A 39 4.22 4.37 -4.88
N GLY A 40 4.65 4.61 -3.64
CA GLY A 40 4.28 5.81 -2.93
C GLY A 40 4.71 5.81 -1.47
N GLU A 41 4.37 6.90 -0.78
CA GLU A 41 4.60 7.04 0.65
C GLU A 41 3.49 7.84 1.32
N GLY A 42 3.35 7.64 2.63
CA GLY A 42 2.36 8.32 3.45
C GLY A 42 2.77 8.43 4.91
N THR A 43 1.94 9.15 5.66
CA THR A 43 2.03 9.27 7.12
C THR A 43 0.95 8.45 7.79
N LEU A 44 1.00 8.37 9.13
CA LEU A 44 -0.06 7.78 9.93
C LEU A 44 -0.95 8.89 10.52
N ASP A 45 -2.26 8.69 10.52
CA ASP A 45 -3.21 9.54 11.24
C ASP A 45 -3.24 9.22 12.75
N GLU A 46 -4.11 9.92 13.50
CA GLU A 46 -4.27 9.72 14.95
C GLU A 46 -4.77 8.32 15.33
N GLU A 47 -5.37 7.58 14.39
CA GLU A 47 -5.79 6.20 14.56
C GLU A 47 -4.78 5.18 13.99
N GLY A 48 -3.60 5.65 13.57
CA GLY A 48 -2.53 4.83 13.04
C GLY A 48 -2.80 4.30 11.64
N ARG A 49 -3.70 4.94 10.88
CA ARG A 49 -4.03 4.56 9.51
C ARG A 49 -3.15 5.32 8.52
N PHE A 50 -2.81 4.67 7.43
CA PHE A 50 -2.25 5.32 6.24
C PHE A 50 -3.25 5.25 5.09
N ASP A 51 -3.17 6.26 4.22
CA ASP A 51 -3.83 6.30 2.93
C ASP A 51 -2.80 6.82 1.91
N ILE A 52 -2.46 5.98 0.93
CA ILE A 52 -1.47 6.30 -0.10
C ILE A 52 -2.19 6.25 -1.46
N THR A 53 -2.31 7.41 -2.10
CA THR A 53 -2.82 7.51 -3.46
C THR A 53 -1.71 7.14 -4.44
N CYS A 54 -1.98 6.19 -5.32
CA CYS A 54 -1.06 5.64 -6.30
C CYS A 54 -1.64 5.79 -7.70
N ASP A 55 -0.78 5.89 -8.71
CA ASP A 55 -1.16 5.72 -10.11
C ASP A 55 -0.88 4.29 -10.54
N LEU A 56 -1.84 3.64 -11.21
CA LEU A 56 -1.62 2.31 -11.76
C LEU A 56 -0.50 2.29 -12.82
N SER A 57 -0.23 3.42 -13.47
CA SER A 57 0.94 3.51 -14.36
C SER A 57 2.27 3.40 -13.62
N ASP A 58 2.32 3.72 -12.32
CA ASP A 58 3.55 3.62 -11.52
C ASP A 58 3.81 2.17 -11.10
N ALA A 59 2.75 1.36 -11.04
CA ALA A 59 2.84 -0.10 -10.88
C ALA A 59 3.17 -0.79 -12.21
N SER A 60 3.41 -0.02 -13.28
CA SER A 60 3.86 -0.59 -14.55
C SER A 60 5.36 -0.87 -14.48
N SER A 61 5.71 -1.81 -13.61
CA SER A 61 6.69 -2.82 -13.99
C SER A 61 6.15 -3.50 -15.24
N MET A 62 6.61 -3.01 -16.39
CA MET A 62 6.50 -3.68 -17.67
C MET A 62 7.50 -4.83 -17.76
N ASP A 63 8.04 -5.35 -16.64
CA ASP A 63 9.07 -6.37 -16.66
C ASP A 63 8.55 -7.71 -17.19
N LEU A 64 7.26 -8.00 -16.99
CA LEU A 64 6.64 -9.23 -17.46
C LEU A 64 5.27 -9.00 -18.13
N PRO A 65 5.08 -9.40 -19.40
CA PRO A 65 3.81 -9.20 -20.12
C PRO A 65 2.63 -10.02 -19.57
N TRP A 66 2.84 -10.85 -18.55
CA TRP A 66 1.81 -11.66 -17.90
C TRP A 66 1.40 -11.16 -16.51
N GLU A 67 2.16 -10.25 -15.91
CA GLU A 67 1.79 -9.62 -14.65
C GLU A 67 0.77 -8.52 -14.93
N LYS A 68 -0.46 -8.72 -14.44
CA LYS A 68 -1.61 -7.85 -14.78
C LYS A 68 -2.06 -7.00 -13.60
N LYS A 69 -1.52 -7.27 -12.41
CA LYS A 69 -1.91 -6.69 -11.14
C LYS A 69 -0.68 -6.62 -10.24
N PRO A 70 -0.59 -5.59 -9.41
CA PRO A 70 0.52 -5.42 -8.49
C PRO A 70 0.45 -6.40 -7.31
N ASP A 71 1.62 -6.70 -6.77
CA ASP A 71 1.90 -7.52 -5.60
C ASP A 71 2.41 -6.60 -4.46
N PHE A 72 1.49 -5.97 -3.73
CA PHE A 72 1.89 -4.93 -2.78
C PHE A 72 2.51 -5.43 -1.48
N TYR A 73 3.45 -4.66 -0.94
CA TYR A 73 3.85 -4.74 0.46
C TYR A 73 4.19 -3.35 1.02
N VAL A 74 4.20 -3.23 2.34
CA VAL A 74 4.50 -1.97 3.02
C VAL A 74 5.72 -2.09 3.93
N ILE A 75 6.46 -0.99 4.02
CA ILE A 75 7.54 -0.78 4.97
C ILE A 75 7.11 0.36 5.91
N LEU A 76 7.22 0.14 7.21
CA LEU A 76 7.13 1.21 8.20
C LEU A 76 8.54 1.66 8.55
N LEU A 77 8.78 2.96 8.43
CA LEU A 77 10.00 3.63 8.86
C LEU A 77 9.74 4.39 10.15
N LYS A 78 10.75 4.42 11.03
CA LYS A 78 10.83 5.33 12.17
C LYS A 78 12.12 6.13 12.06
N SER A 79 12.02 7.45 11.96
CA SER A 79 13.18 8.35 11.77
C SER A 79 14.07 7.94 10.59
N GLY A 80 13.46 7.45 9.50
CA GLY A 80 14.16 6.99 8.29
C GLY A 80 14.71 5.56 8.34
N HIS A 81 14.53 4.84 9.45
CA HIS A 81 14.97 3.44 9.58
C HIS A 81 13.79 2.46 9.48
N GLU A 82 13.94 1.40 8.70
CA GLU A 82 12.95 0.31 8.61
C GLU A 82 12.76 -0.34 9.98
N THR A 83 11.52 -0.31 10.48
CA THR A 83 11.13 -0.96 11.74
C THR A 83 10.15 -2.11 11.53
N PHE A 84 9.53 -2.19 10.34
CA PHE A 84 8.61 -3.26 9.99
C PHE A 84 8.51 -3.40 8.47
N ARG A 85 8.30 -4.65 8.02
CA ARG A 85 7.98 -5.00 6.64
C ARG A 85 6.85 -6.03 6.63
N SER A 86 5.80 -5.79 5.84
CA SER A 86 4.70 -6.74 5.72
C SER A 86 5.06 -7.95 4.87
N ILE A 87 4.19 -8.96 4.89
CA ILE A 87 4.12 -9.92 3.79
C ILE A 87 3.68 -9.24 2.49
N VAL A 88 3.85 -9.94 1.38
CA VAL A 88 3.42 -9.50 0.05
C VAL A 88 1.96 -9.93 -0.19
N PHE A 89 1.12 -8.97 -0.55
CA PHE A 89 -0.28 -9.12 -0.88
C PHE A 89 -0.43 -9.24 -2.39
N LYS A 90 -0.59 -10.46 -2.88
CA LYS A 90 -0.60 -10.70 -4.32
C LYS A 90 -1.87 -10.24 -5.02
N ASP A 91 -1.75 -9.87 -6.29
CA ASP A 91 -2.87 -9.56 -7.19
C ASP A 91 -3.86 -8.50 -6.61
N THR A 92 -3.35 -7.46 -5.93
CA THR A 92 -4.11 -6.67 -4.95
C THR A 92 -5.17 -5.73 -5.54
N ILE A 93 -5.29 -5.64 -6.87
CA ILE A 93 -6.29 -4.81 -7.55
C ILE A 93 -7.40 -5.68 -8.14
N THR A 94 -8.64 -5.41 -7.74
CA THR A 94 -9.83 -5.99 -8.36
C THR A 94 -10.60 -4.89 -9.08
N TYR A 95 -10.69 -5.01 -10.41
CA TYR A 95 -11.52 -4.11 -11.21
C TYR A 95 -12.99 -4.44 -10.99
N VAL A 96 -13.77 -3.46 -10.52
CA VAL A 96 -15.23 -3.57 -10.53
C VAL A 96 -15.71 -3.07 -11.89
N GLU A 97 -16.10 -3.99 -12.78
CA GLU A 97 -16.80 -3.62 -14.01
C GLU A 97 -18.15 -3.00 -13.64
N SER A 98 -18.35 -1.71 -13.97
CA SER A 98 -19.65 -1.06 -13.86
C SER A 98 -20.43 -1.30 -15.16
N PRO A 99 -21.58 -1.99 -15.14
CA PRO A 99 -22.37 -2.22 -16.36
C PRO A 99 -23.02 -0.95 -16.93
N ILE A 100 -22.95 0.20 -16.24
CA ILE A 100 -23.74 1.41 -16.59
C ILE A 100 -22.87 2.67 -16.75
N SER A 101 -21.59 2.69 -16.35
CA SER A 101 -20.77 3.90 -16.53
C SER A 101 -19.30 3.61 -16.81
N ALA A 102 -18.80 4.14 -17.93
CA ALA A 102 -17.39 4.16 -18.33
C ALA A 102 -16.52 5.09 -17.44
N ARG A 103 -16.98 5.46 -16.24
CA ARG A 103 -16.19 6.23 -15.27
C ARG A 103 -15.63 5.29 -14.22
N LYS A 104 -14.33 5.01 -14.38
CA LYS A 104 -13.46 4.30 -13.44
C LYS A 104 -13.70 4.81 -12.02
N LYS A 105 -14.39 4.02 -11.21
CA LYS A 105 -14.55 4.23 -9.77
C LYS A 105 -13.16 4.14 -9.14
N GLY A 106 -12.81 5.07 -8.24
CA GLY A 106 -11.57 5.00 -7.47
C GLY A 106 -11.47 3.64 -6.78
N ILE A 107 -10.40 2.91 -7.07
CA ILE A 107 -10.17 1.59 -6.48
C ILE A 107 -9.56 1.86 -5.10
N ILE A 108 -10.13 1.28 -4.05
CA ILE A 108 -9.53 1.29 -2.71
C ILE A 108 -9.09 -0.13 -2.41
N VAL A 109 -7.81 -0.29 -2.11
CA VAL A 109 -7.20 -1.54 -1.67
C VAL A 109 -6.93 -1.42 -0.18
N HIS A 110 -7.60 -2.24 0.62
CA HIS A 110 -7.31 -2.34 2.04
C HIS A 110 -6.41 -3.55 2.30
N LEU A 111 -5.21 -3.33 2.82
CA LEU A 111 -4.24 -4.41 3.07
C LEU A 111 -4.55 -5.16 4.37
N SER A 112 -4.31 -4.54 5.52
CA SER A 112 -4.55 -5.14 6.84
C SER A 112 -4.41 -4.12 7.98
N THR A 113 -4.63 -4.59 9.20
CA THR A 113 -4.02 -4.03 10.41
C THR A 113 -2.73 -4.79 10.71
N PHE A 114 -1.62 -4.07 10.86
CA PHE A 114 -0.30 -4.58 11.13
C PHE A 114 0.07 -4.35 12.60
N GLU A 115 0.61 -5.38 13.24
CA GLU A 115 1.12 -5.31 14.60
C GLU A 115 2.63 -5.12 14.58
N ILE A 116 3.13 -4.11 15.30
CA ILE A 116 4.56 -3.87 15.50
C ILE A 116 4.94 -4.06 16.98
N GLU A 117 6.22 -4.34 17.21
CA GLU A 117 6.79 -4.50 18.57
C GLU A 117 6.87 -3.17 19.33
#